data_AF-A0A3P6TII3-F1
#
_entry.id   AF-A0A3P6TII3-F1
#
_cell.length_a   1.000
_cell.length_b   1.000
_cell.length_c   1.000
_cell.angle_alpha   90.00
_cell.angle_beta   90.00
_cell.angle_gamma   90.00
#
_symmetry.space_group_name_H-M   'P 1'
#
loop_
_entity.id
_entity.type
_entity.pdbx_description
1 polymer ?
#
loop_
_entity_poly.entity_id
_entity_poly.type
_entity_poly.pdbx_seq_one_letter_code
_entity_poly.pdbx_strand_id
1 'polypeptide(L)'
;MQRQPLAIFQLSDTYHCLFLIALGHQFATYDENWNHVTLQNKVANYFSNFPLEPIRGLLNTGPNMLLFGDKAVYKYDKDGTKMIGDATPLKTFFRCQRQN
;
A
#
# COMPACT_ATOMS: atom_id res chain seq x y z
N MET A 1 -3.57 -22.84 -7.98
CA MET A 1 -2.32 -22.51 -7.27
C MET A 1 -2.60 -21.40 -6.28
N GLN A 2 -2.40 -21.66 -4.98
CA GLN A 2 -2.54 -20.66 -3.92
C GLN A 2 -1.39 -19.65 -4.06
N ARG A 3 -1.70 -18.40 -4.41
CA ARG A 3 -0.68 -17.33 -4.51
C ARG A 3 -0.25 -16.97 -3.09
N GLN A 4 1.03 -17.12 -2.79
CA GLN A 4 1.56 -16.74 -1.48
C GLN A 4 1.57 -15.21 -1.32
N PRO A 5 1.28 -14.69 -0.11
CA PRO A 5 1.39 -13.27 0.17
C PRO A 5 2.84 -12.81 0.02
N LEU A 6 3.05 -11.71 -0.71
CA LEU A 6 4.36 -11.05 -0.82
C LEU A 6 4.65 -10.18 0.40
N ALA A 7 3.60 -9.56 0.95
CA ALA A 7 3.68 -8.74 2.14
C ALA A 7 2.30 -8.66 2.81
N ILE A 8 2.29 -8.40 4.11
CA ILE A 8 1.10 -8.12 4.90
C ILE A 8 1.36 -6.81 5.64
N PHE A 9 0.45 -5.84 5.49
CA PHE A 9 0.55 -4.53 6.10
C PHE A 9 -0.61 -4.33 7.06
N GLN A 10 -0.31 -3.96 8.30
CA GLN A 10 -1.33 -3.61 9.29
C GLN A 10 -1.83 -2.19 9.03
N LEU A 11 -3.14 -2.04 8.86
CA LEU A 11 -3.83 -0.76 8.61
C LEU A 11 -4.60 -0.23 9.83
N SER A 12 -4.53 -0.94 10.95
CA SER A 12 -5.42 -0.80 12.09
C SER A 12 -5.61 0.64 12.58
N ASP A 13 -6.84 0.94 12.97
CA ASP A 13 -7.16 2.08 13.84
C ASP A 13 -7.49 1.58 15.26
N THR A 14 -7.98 2.46 16.13
CA THR A 14 -8.29 2.13 17.53
C THR A 14 -9.33 1.00 17.69
N TYR A 15 -10.13 0.70 16.66
CA TYR A 15 -11.26 -0.23 16.76
C TYR A 15 -11.22 -1.38 15.74
N HIS A 16 -10.43 -1.28 14.67
CA HIS A 16 -10.38 -2.28 13.60
C HIS A 16 -8.97 -2.86 13.43
N CYS A 17 -8.88 -4.20 13.47
CA CYS A 17 -7.65 -4.91 13.16
C CYS A 17 -7.65 -5.33 11.66
N LEU A 18 -7.43 -4.35 10.79
CA LEU A 18 -7.42 -4.55 9.33
C LEU A 18 -6.00 -4.82 8.81
N PHE A 19 -5.87 -5.80 7.92
CA PHE A 19 -4.63 -6.13 7.22
C PHE A 19 -4.82 -5.98 5.70
N LEU A 20 -3.84 -5.37 5.03
CA LEU A 20 -3.70 -5.43 3.57
C LEU A 20 -2.68 -6.50 3.20
N ILE A 21 -3.12 -7.50 2.47
CA ILE A 21 -2.32 -8.62 1.99
C ILE A 21 -1.97 -8.36 0.52
N ALA A 22 -0.70 -8.07 0.24
CA ALA A 22 -0.21 -7.87 -1.12
C ALA A 22 0.09 -9.20 -1.81
N LEU A 23 -0.46 -9.41 -3.00
CA LEU A 23 -0.44 -10.64 -3.80
C LEU A 23 0.03 -10.32 -5.23
N GLY A 24 1.27 -9.83 -5.37
CA GLY A 24 1.77 -9.34 -6.65
C GLY A 24 1.04 -8.07 -7.08
N HIS A 25 0.40 -8.10 -8.25
CA HIS A 25 -0.42 -6.98 -8.78
C HIS A 25 -1.85 -6.95 -8.22
N GLN A 26 -2.14 -7.77 -7.21
CA GLN A 26 -3.42 -7.84 -6.51
C GLN A 26 -3.21 -7.60 -5.02
N PHE A 27 -4.30 -7.27 -4.34
CA PHE A 27 -4.32 -7.23 -2.88
C PHE A 27 -5.66 -7.78 -2.37
N ALA A 28 -5.65 -8.17 -1.11
CA ALA A 28 -6.85 -8.45 -0.34
C ALA A 28 -6.80 -7.65 0.96
N THR A 29 -7.94 -7.17 1.45
CA THR A 29 -8.06 -6.71 2.84
C THR A 29 -8.71 -7.79 3.67
N TYR A 30 -8.15 -8.02 4.84
CA TYR A 30 -8.61 -9.01 5.79
C TYR A 30 -8.91 -8.30 7.10
N ASP A 31 -10.11 -8.50 7.61
CA ASP A 31 -10.56 -7.94 8.89
C ASP A 31 -10.48 -9.04 9.94
N GLU A 32 -9.59 -8.88 10.92
CA GLU A 32 -9.38 -9.86 11.98
C GLU A 32 -10.52 -9.86 13.00
N ASN A 33 -11.24 -8.75 13.17
CA ASN A 33 -12.40 -8.72 14.07
C ASN A 33 -13.52 -9.63 13.54
N TRP A 34 -13.62 -9.77 12.21
CA TRP A 34 -14.63 -10.62 11.56
C TRP A 34 -14.07 -11.93 10.98
N ASN A 35 -12.75 -12.15 11.09
CA ASN A 35 -12.03 -13.32 10.60
C ASN A 35 -12.34 -13.68 9.13
N HIS A 36 -12.39 -12.69 8.23
CA HIS A 36 -12.58 -12.94 6.79
C HIS A 36 -12.02 -11.83 5.89
N VAL A 37 -11.88 -12.17 4.60
CA VAL A 37 -11.47 -11.23 3.54
C VAL A 37 -12.65 -10.34 3.15
N THR A 38 -12.51 -9.03 3.32
CA THR A 38 -13.57 -8.04 3.07
C THR A 38 -13.50 -7.41 1.68
N LEU A 39 -12.31 -7.34 1.08
CA LEU A 39 -12.10 -6.85 -0.28
C LEU A 39 -10.98 -7.63 -0.96
N GLN A 40 -11.13 -7.89 -2.25
CA GLN A 40 -10.05 -8.38 -3.10
C GLN A 40 -10.10 -7.65 -4.44
N ASN A 41 -8.97 -7.05 -4.86
CA ASN A 41 -8.92 -6.31 -6.11
C ASN A 41 -7.52 -6.32 -6.73
N LYS A 42 -7.41 -5.88 -7.99
CA LYS A 42 -6.12 -5.51 -8.59
C LYS A 42 -5.67 -4.17 -8.00
N VAL A 43 -4.38 -4.05 -7.75
CA VAL A 43 -3.78 -2.80 -7.22
C VAL A 43 -4.13 -1.62 -8.13
N ALA A 44 -3.92 -1.76 -9.45
CA ALA A 44 -4.21 -0.72 -10.44
C ALA A 44 -5.71 -0.34 -10.56
N ASN A 45 -6.64 -1.19 -10.12
CA ASN A 45 -8.06 -0.89 -10.15
C ASN A 45 -8.51 -0.04 -8.95
N TYR A 46 -7.87 -0.22 -7.81
CA TYR A 46 -8.23 0.46 -6.57
C TYR A 46 -7.37 1.71 -6.34
N PHE A 47 -6.06 1.56 -6.51
CA PHE A 47 -5.08 2.63 -6.38
C PHE A 47 -4.91 3.31 -7.74
N SER A 48 -5.70 4.36 -7.95
CA SER A 48 -5.62 5.18 -9.17
C SER A 48 -4.18 5.66 -9.41
N ASN A 49 -3.72 5.57 -10.66
CA ASN A 49 -2.37 5.96 -11.10
C ASN A 49 -1.20 5.23 -10.41
N PHE A 50 -1.46 4.13 -9.70
CA PHE A 50 -0.38 3.26 -9.23
C PHE A 50 0.19 2.45 -10.41
N PRO A 51 1.52 2.30 -10.53
CA PRO A 51 2.14 1.47 -11.56
C PRO A 51 1.67 0.01 -11.53
N LEU A 52 1.81 -0.69 -12.66
CA LEU A 52 1.56 -2.13 -12.75
C LEU A 52 2.70 -2.95 -12.12
N GLU A 53 2.99 -2.69 -10.85
CA GLU A 53 4.01 -3.39 -10.05
C GLU A 53 3.46 -3.74 -8.66
N PRO A 54 4.11 -4.65 -7.91
CA PRO A 54 3.67 -5.02 -6.57
C PRO A 54 3.87 -3.90 -5.55
N ILE A 55 2.97 -3.83 -4.57
CA ILE A 55 3.16 -2.98 -3.39
C ILE A 55 4.32 -3.56 -2.56
N ARG A 56 5.34 -2.75 -2.28
CA ARG A 56 6.51 -3.11 -1.46
C ARG A 56 6.41 -2.67 -0.02
N GLY A 57 5.60 -1.66 0.25
CA GLY A 57 5.46 -1.07 1.55
C GLY A 57 4.19 -0.25 1.63
N LEU A 58 3.70 -0.07 2.84
CA LEU A 58 2.58 0.80 3.15
C LEU A 58 2.85 1.49 4.48
N LEU A 59 2.65 2.80 4.53
CA LEU A 59 2.68 3.58 5.76
C LEU A 59 1.43 4.44 5.85
N ASN A 60 0.61 4.20 6.87
CA ASN A 60 -0.48 5.09 7.23
C ASN A 60 0.06 6.20 8.13
N THR A 61 -0.06 7.45 7.70
CA THR A 61 0.40 8.61 8.48
C THR A 61 -0.72 9.26 9.30
N GLY A 62 -1.97 8.82 9.12
CA GLY A 62 -3.18 9.46 9.65
C GLY A 62 -3.93 10.23 8.57
N PRO A 63 -3.43 11.39 8.09
CA PRO A 63 -4.12 12.17 7.06
C PRO A 63 -3.90 11.62 5.65
N ASN A 64 -2.90 10.78 5.45
CA ASN A 64 -2.53 10.23 4.14
C ASN A 64 -2.01 8.81 4.28
N MET A 65 -2.15 8.04 3.22
CA MET A 65 -1.50 6.74 3.06
C MET A 65 -0.34 6.86 2.08
N LEU A 66 0.82 6.32 2.43
CA LEU A 66 1.98 6.22 1.55
C LEU A 66 2.14 4.77 1.08
N LEU A 67 2.07 4.57 -0.23
CA LEU A 67 2.34 3.29 -0.87
C LEU A 67 3.73 3.30 -1.48
N PHE A 68 4.53 2.29 -1.19
CA PHE A 68 5.88 2.15 -1.70
C PHE A 68 5.86 1.17 -2.88
N GLY A 69 6.25 1.65 -4.06
CA GLY A 69 6.55 0.83 -5.22
C GLY A 69 8.02 0.45 -5.29
N ASP A 70 8.45 -0.03 -6.45
CA ASP A 70 9.85 -0.42 -6.70
C ASP A 70 10.80 0.78 -6.79
N LYS A 71 10.30 1.93 -7.27
CA LYS A 71 11.13 3.11 -7.58
C LYS A 71 10.69 4.40 -6.90
N ALA A 72 9.44 4.47 -6.44
CA ALA A 72 8.87 5.69 -5.89
C ALA A 72 7.87 5.40 -4.75
N VAL A 73 7.59 6.45 -3.99
CA VAL A 73 6.53 6.52 -2.99
C VAL A 73 5.36 7.31 -3.57
N TYR A 74 4.17 6.77 -3.42
CA TYR A 74 2.92 7.30 -3.93
C TYR A 74 2.06 7.72 -2.75
N LYS A 75 1.71 9.00 -2.68
CA LYS A 75 0.89 9.55 -1.62
C LYS A 75 -0.58 9.48 -2.03
N TYR A 76 -1.41 8.95 -1.16
CA TYR A 76 -2.86 8.88 -1.31
C TYR A 76 -3.57 9.59 -0.17
N ASP A 77 -4.84 9.95 -0.39
CA ASP A 77 -5.75 10.36 0.66
C ASP A 77 -5.94 9.29 1.75
N LYS A 78 -6.65 9.65 2.82
CA LYS A 78 -6.89 8.75 3.96
C LYS A 78 -7.56 7.44 3.55
N ASP A 79 -8.37 7.47 2.50
CA ASP A 79 -9.15 6.34 2.01
C ASP A 79 -8.38 5.49 0.98
N GLY A 80 -7.19 5.94 0.57
CA GLY A 80 -6.36 5.22 -0.39
C GLY A 80 -6.90 5.23 -1.82
N THR A 81 -7.87 6.08 -2.13
CA THR A 81 -8.58 6.04 -3.43
C THR A 81 -7.99 7.02 -4.44
N LYS A 82 -7.49 8.16 -3.95
CA LYS A 82 -6.99 9.26 -4.79
C LYS A 82 -5.54 9.57 -4.48
N MET A 83 -4.71 9.53 -5.53
CA MET A 83 -3.32 9.98 -5.45
C MET A 83 -3.26 11.51 -5.26
N ILE A 84 -2.38 11.96 -4.37
CA ILE A 84 -2.16 13.37 -4.03
C ILE A 84 -0.77 13.78 -4.52
N GLY A 85 -0.74 14.65 -5.53
CA GLY A 85 0.50 15.13 -6.15
C GLY A 85 1.18 14.06 -7.00
N ASP A 86 2.49 14.23 -7.20
CA ASP A 86 3.31 13.34 -8.04
C ASP A 86 4.01 12.23 -7.23
N ALA A 87 4.41 11.17 -7.93
CA ALA A 87 5.21 10.10 -7.35
C ALA A 87 6.58 10.62 -6.91
N THR A 88 6.99 10.33 -5.68
CA THR A 88 8.26 10.77 -5.12
C THR A 88 9.30 9.66 -5.25
N PRO A 89 10.41 9.83 -6.02
CA PRO A 89 11.44 8.80 -6.12
C PRO A 89 12.00 8.38 -4.75
N LEU A 90 12.24 7.08 -4.53
CA LEU A 90 12.68 6.55 -3.23
C LEU A 90 13.93 7.25 -2.69
N LYS A 91 14.90 7.55 -3.57
CA LYS A 91 16.12 8.30 -3.21
C LYS A 91 15.80 9.68 -2.63
N THR A 92 14.85 10.38 -3.22
CA THR A 92 14.38 11.70 -2.74
C THR A 92 13.63 11.55 -1.43
N PHE A 93 12.75 10.56 -1.33
CA PHE A 93 11.93 10.31 -0.13
C PHE A 93 12.78 9.99 1.11
N PHE A 94 13.72 9.04 0.99
CA PHE A 94 14.60 8.65 2.10
C PHE A 94 15.73 9.65 2.34
N ARG A 95 15.84 10.70 1.53
CA ARG A 95 16.92 11.70 1.60
C ARG A 95 18.32 11.08 1.60
N CYS A 96 18.47 9.96 0.90
CA CYS A 96 19.76 9.27 0.81
C CYS A 96 20.74 10.16 0.05
N GLN A 97 21.69 10.75 0.76
CA GLN A 97 22.87 11.36 0.14
C GLN A 97 23.85 10.27 -0.24
N ARG A 98 24.52 10.44 -1.38
CA ARG A 98 25.63 9.56 -1.75
C ARG A 98 26.69 9.72 -0.67
N GLN A 99 26.99 8.66 0.08
CA GLN A 99 28.27 8.62 0.80
C GLN A 99 29.35 8.56 -0.27
N ASN A 100 30.15 9.63 -0.36
CA ASN A 100 31.33 9.68 -1.20
C ASN A 100 32.41 8.77 -0.63
#